data_AF-A0A8J8PZB2-F1
#
_entry.id   AF-A0A8J8PZB2-F1
#
_cell.length_a   1.000
_cell.length_b   1.000
_cell.length_c   1.000
_cell.angle_alpha   90.00
_cell.angle_beta   90.00
_cell.angle_gamma   90.00
#
_symmetry.space_group_name_H-M   'P 1'
#
loop_
_entity.id
_entity.type
_entity.pdbx_description
1 polymer ?
#
loop_
_entity_poly.entity_id
_entity_poly.type
_entity_poly.pdbx_seq_one_letter_code
_entity_poly.pdbx_strand_id
1 'polypeptide(L)'
;MNVPGGVDCLLARKGTPTPSRSHNPALEPTFDDPREGDAEHTHADSSKPNALLGDEPTTNSREGAATCIDWYRATQAWYDPLVRKS
;
A
#
# COMPACT_ATOMS: atom_id res chain seq x y z
N MET A 1 -18.69 -8.56 -14.13
CA MET A 1 -19.42 -9.14 -12.99
C MET A 1 -19.29 -8.16 -11.84
N ASN A 2 -20.40 -7.58 -11.37
CA ASN A 2 -20.42 -6.48 -10.39
C ASN A 2 -20.58 -7.09 -8.99
N VAL A 3 -19.56 -6.98 -8.13
CA VAL A 3 -19.64 -7.39 -6.72
C VAL A 3 -20.01 -6.18 -5.86
N PRO A 4 -21.20 -6.14 -5.25
CA PRO A 4 -21.60 -5.03 -4.39
C PRO A 4 -20.90 -5.19 -3.03
N GLY A 5 -20.08 -4.21 -2.64
CA GLY A 5 -19.43 -4.16 -1.32
C GLY A 5 -17.90 -3.99 -1.34
N GLY A 6 -17.27 -3.86 -2.51
CA GLY A 6 -15.84 -3.59 -2.59
C GLY A 6 -15.48 -2.23 -2.01
N VAL A 7 -14.64 -2.22 -0.97
CA VAL A 7 -13.96 -1.00 -0.49
C VAL A 7 -13.27 -0.33 -1.68
N ASP A 8 -13.66 0.92 -1.92
CA ASP A 8 -13.19 1.72 -3.06
C ASP A 8 -11.74 2.17 -2.83
N CYS A 9 -10.81 1.23 -3.06
CA CYS A 9 -9.38 1.49 -3.15
C CYS A 9 -9.09 1.94 -4.58
N LEU A 10 -9.04 3.26 -4.79
CA LEU A 10 -8.71 3.95 -6.04
C LEU A 10 -7.71 3.15 -6.93
N LEU A 11 -8.23 2.60 -8.02
CA LEU A 11 -7.54 1.77 -9.00
C LEU A 11 -6.84 2.67 -10.05
N ALA A 12 -5.52 2.54 -10.22
CA ALA A 12 -4.77 3.19 -11.31
C ALA A 12 -4.98 2.43 -12.64
N ARG A 13 -5.27 3.13 -13.75
CA ARG A 13 -5.55 2.52 -15.07
C ARG A 13 -4.25 2.24 -15.85
N LYS A 14 -4.24 1.26 -16.77
CA LYS A 14 -3.17 1.05 -17.77
C LYS A 14 -2.73 2.37 -18.41
N GLY A 15 -1.43 2.65 -18.39
CA GLY A 15 -0.82 3.84 -19.00
C GLY A 15 -0.97 5.12 -18.17
N THR A 16 -1.54 5.04 -16.96
CA THR A 16 -1.47 6.15 -16.01
C THR A 16 -0.17 6.02 -15.21
N PRO A 17 0.63 7.08 -15.16
CA PRO A 17 1.87 7.03 -14.41
C PRO A 17 1.59 6.79 -12.92
N THR A 18 2.48 6.05 -12.26
CA THR A 18 2.28 5.62 -10.88
C THR A 18 2.77 6.71 -9.92
N PRO A 19 1.95 7.19 -8.98
CA PRO A 19 2.38 8.24 -8.05
C PRO A 19 3.40 7.68 -7.05
N SER A 20 4.60 8.23 -7.04
CA SER A 20 5.51 8.10 -5.90
C SER A 20 5.00 9.00 -4.77
N ARG A 21 4.23 8.44 -3.82
CA ARG A 21 3.61 9.23 -2.75
C ARG A 21 4.53 9.30 -1.53
N SER A 22 5.12 10.47 -1.30
CA SER A 22 5.64 10.82 0.02
C SER A 22 4.48 11.29 0.91
N HIS A 23 4.53 11.01 2.22
CA HIS A 23 3.50 11.42 3.18
C HIS A 23 3.58 12.92 3.56
N ASN A 24 4.38 13.70 2.84
CA ASN A 24 4.48 15.14 3.00
C ASN A 24 3.49 15.81 2.01
N PRO A 25 2.44 16.49 2.49
CA PRO A 25 1.45 17.12 1.62
C PRO A 25 2.02 18.26 0.76
N ALA A 26 3.24 18.74 1.06
CA ALA A 26 3.92 19.75 0.25
C ALA A 26 4.73 19.17 -0.92
N LEU A 27 4.83 17.85 -1.05
CA LEU A 27 5.53 17.20 -2.14
C LEU A 27 4.53 16.74 -3.21
N GLU A 28 4.72 17.24 -4.43
CA GLU A 28 3.94 16.81 -5.59
C GLU A 28 4.41 15.43 -6.08
N PRO A 29 3.49 14.50 -6.40
CA PRO A 29 3.87 13.21 -6.98
C PRO A 29 4.44 13.40 -8.38
N THR A 30 5.56 12.74 -8.66
CA THR A 30 6.07 12.57 -10.02
C THR A 30 5.51 11.29 -10.62
N PHE A 31 5.47 11.30 -11.94
CA PHE A 31 4.71 10.37 -12.74
C PHE A 31 5.62 9.84 -13.85
N ASP A 32 5.98 8.57 -13.76
CA ASP A 32 6.89 7.89 -14.69
C ASP A 32 6.22 6.70 -15.39
N ASP A 33 6.90 6.14 -16.40
CA ASP A 33 6.44 4.96 -17.12
C ASP A 33 6.27 3.74 -16.19
N PRO A 34 5.29 2.86 -16.45
CA PRO A 34 5.10 1.63 -15.67
C PRO A 34 6.37 0.76 -15.64
N ARG A 35 6.69 0.17 -14.48
CA ARG A 35 7.86 -0.70 -14.35
C ARG A 35 7.59 -2.06 -14.97
N GLU A 36 8.59 -2.62 -15.64
CA GLU A 36 8.52 -3.99 -16.14
C GLU A 36 8.35 -4.96 -14.97
N GLY A 37 7.30 -5.78 -15.03
CA GLY A 37 6.97 -6.76 -13.98
C GLY A 37 5.90 -6.31 -12.98
N ASP A 38 5.51 -5.03 -12.96
CA ASP A 38 4.39 -4.58 -12.12
C ASP A 38 3.06 -5.10 -12.69
N ALA A 39 2.28 -5.79 -11.85
CA ALA A 39 0.90 -6.13 -12.15
C ALA A 39 0.00 -4.90 -11.95
N GLU A 40 -0.94 -4.66 -12.86
CA GLU A 40 -1.84 -3.51 -12.75
C GLU A 40 -2.72 -3.55 -11.50
N HIS A 41 -3.26 -4.73 -11.20
CA HIS A 41 -4.21 -4.92 -10.11
C HIS A 41 -3.98 -6.26 -9.43
N THR A 42 -3.83 -6.22 -8.11
CA THR A 42 -3.85 -7.40 -7.26
C THR A 42 -4.79 -7.14 -6.08
N HIS A 43 -5.68 -8.09 -5.81
CA HIS A 43 -6.55 -8.05 -4.64
C HIS A 43 -6.78 -9.48 -4.16
N ALA A 44 -6.55 -9.72 -2.87
CA ALA A 44 -6.79 -11.02 -2.25
C ALA A 44 -8.25 -11.12 -1.79
N ASP A 45 -8.86 -12.29 -1.99
CA ASP A 45 -10.12 -12.65 -1.33
C ASP A 45 -9.83 -13.22 0.06
N SER A 46 -10.42 -12.60 1.09
CA SER A 46 -10.29 -12.99 2.50
C SER A 46 -11.37 -13.98 2.96
N SER A 47 -12.28 -14.43 2.10
CA SER A 47 -13.39 -15.32 2.48
C SER A 47 -12.92 -16.66 3.06
N LYS A 48 -11.86 -17.25 2.49
CA LYS A 48 -11.32 -18.54 2.92
C LYS A 48 -10.70 -18.51 4.33
N PRO A 49 -9.79 -17.59 4.69
CA PRO A 49 -9.26 -17.50 6.05
C PRO A 49 -10.35 -17.13 7.06
N ASN A 50 -11.31 -16.27 6.73
CA ASN A 50 -12.44 -15.98 7.61
C ASN A 50 -13.24 -17.27 7.92
N ALA A 51 -13.60 -18.05 6.89
CA ALA A 51 -14.37 -19.28 7.06
C ALA A 51 -13.63 -20.38 7.84
N LEU A 52 -12.31 -20.49 7.70
CA LEU A 52 -11.53 -21.59 8.28
C LEU A 52 -10.87 -21.25 9.62
N LEU A 53 -10.52 -19.97 9.82
CA LEU A 53 -9.72 -19.51 10.96
C LEU A 53 -10.47 -18.46 11.80
N GLY A 54 -11.61 -17.95 11.34
CA GLY A 54 -12.27 -16.81 11.97
C GLY A 54 -11.44 -15.53 11.91
N ASP A 55 -10.48 -15.46 10.98
CA ASP A 55 -9.54 -14.35 10.86
C ASP A 55 -10.06 -13.33 9.84
N GLU A 56 -10.38 -12.13 10.32
CA GLU A 56 -10.87 -11.01 9.53
C GLU A 56 -9.96 -9.78 9.73
N PRO A 57 -9.54 -9.08 8.67
CA PRO A 57 -8.77 -7.84 8.81
C PRO A 57 -9.54 -6.78 9.60
N THR A 58 -8.97 -6.34 10.71
CA THR A 58 -9.60 -5.34 11.60
C THR A 58 -9.05 -3.93 11.42
N THR A 59 -7.90 -3.80 10.76
CA THR A 59 -7.21 -2.51 10.55
C THR A 59 -7.48 -2.00 9.15
N ASN A 60 -7.92 -0.74 9.02
CA ASN A 60 -8.10 -0.14 7.70
C ASN A 60 -6.78 0.43 7.15
N SER A 61 -6.77 0.76 5.85
CA SER A 61 -5.56 1.22 5.15
C SER A 61 -4.96 2.50 5.73
N ARG A 62 -5.78 3.42 6.27
CA ARG A 62 -5.31 4.68 6.86
C ARG A 62 -4.61 4.44 8.19
N GLU A 63 -5.22 3.63 9.05
CA GLU A 63 -4.65 3.23 10.35
C GLU A 63 -3.35 2.45 10.17
N GLY A 64 -3.34 1.49 9.23
CA GLY A 64 -2.14 0.71 8.90
C GLY A 64 -0.99 1.59 8.40
N ALA A 65 -1.27 2.52 7.49
CA ALA A 65 -0.25 3.44 6.97
C ALA A 65 0.31 4.37 8.07
N ALA A 66 -0.55 4.94 8.92
CA ALA A 66 -0.11 5.79 10.04
C ALA A 66 0.79 5.02 11.01
N THR A 67 0.38 3.82 11.41
CA THR A 67 1.15 2.94 12.31
C THR A 67 2.52 2.60 11.72
N CYS A 68 2.57 2.33 10.41
CA CYS A 68 3.81 2.06 9.71
C CYS A 68 4.77 3.27 9.75
N ILE A 69 4.27 4.47 9.46
CA ILE A 69 5.06 5.71 9.52
C ILE A 69 5.63 5.94 10.92
N ASP A 70 4.80 5.77 11.95
CA ASP A 70 5.21 5.97 13.33
C ASP A 70 6.29 4.95 13.74
N TRP A 71 6.18 3.70 13.28
CA TRP A 71 7.24 2.72 13.46
C TRP A 71 8.55 3.15 12.80
N TYR A 72 8.53 3.60 11.54
CA TYR A 72 9.74 4.10 10.84
C TYR A 72 10.39 5.27 11.62
N ARG A 73 9.60 6.18 12.17
CA ARG A 73 10.14 7.28 13.00
C ARG A 73 10.80 6.76 14.28
N ALA A 74 10.20 5.76 14.92
CA ALA A 74 10.69 5.22 16.18
C ALA A 74 11.92 4.31 16.01
N THR A 75 12.07 3.64 14.86
CA THR A 75 13.11 2.62 14.64
C THR A 75 14.21 3.06 13.69
N GLN A 76 14.35 4.37 13.44
CA GLN A 76 15.32 4.91 12.49
C GLN A 76 16.75 4.39 12.70
N ALA A 77 17.22 4.34 13.95
CA ALA A 77 18.56 3.85 14.28
C ALA A 77 18.80 2.39 13.85
N TRP A 78 17.74 1.59 13.73
CA TRP A 78 17.82 0.19 13.32
C TRP A 78 17.95 0.03 11.79
N TYR A 79 17.14 0.73 10.99
CA TYR A 79 17.18 0.55 9.53
C TYR A 79 18.12 1.51 8.79
N ASP A 80 18.46 2.66 9.36
CA ASP A 80 19.33 3.65 8.69
C ASP A 80 20.64 3.04 8.17
N PRO A 81 21.35 2.15 8.94
CA PRO A 81 22.55 1.50 8.46
C PRO A 81 22.34 0.57 7.25
N LEU A 82 21.13 0.02 7.08
CA LEU A 82 20.81 -0.92 6.00
C LEU A 82 20.49 -0.20 4.68
N VAL A 83 19.98 1.04 4.77
CA VAL A 83 19.45 1.77 3.61
C VAL A 83 20.36 2.91 3.16
N ARG A 84 21.03 3.61 4.10
CA ARG A 84 21.79 4.85 3.80
C ARG A 84 23.31 4.69 3.81
N LYS A 85 23.82 3.52 4.19
CA LYS A 85 25.26 3.19 4.15
C LYS A 85 25.62 2.23 3.00
N SER A 86 24.71 2.03 2.04
CA SER A 86 24.92 1.26 0.81
C SER A 86 25.70 2.05 -0.24
#